data_AF-A0A353R0Z7-F1
#
_entry.id   AF-A0A353R0Z7-F1
#
_cell.length_a   1.000
_cell.length_b   1.000
_cell.length_c   1.000
_cell.angle_alpha   90.00
_cell.angle_beta   90.00
_cell.angle_gamma   90.00
#
_symmetry.space_group_name_H-M   'P 1'
#
loop_
_entity.id
_entity.type
_entity.pdbx_description
1 polymer ?
#
loop_
_entity_poly.entity_id
_entity_poly.type
_entity_poly.pdbx_seq_one_letter_code
_entity_poly.pdbx_strand_id
1 'polypeptide(L)' 'LRAALTSAARERVPVTDEAQAMERAGHAVRLVPGRADNLKITYPEDLALAEAVLSVRHDPHAGDPAERK' A
#
# COMPACT_ATOMS: atom_id res chain seq x y z
N LEU A 1 -0.40 -9.21 -15.29
CA LEU A 1 -1.34 -9.18 -14.15
C LEU A 1 -2.49 -10.18 -14.23
N ARG A 2 -3.52 -9.97 -15.07
CA ARG A 2 -4.71 -10.87 -15.09
C ARG A 2 -4.39 -12.36 -15.25
N ALA A 3 -3.43 -12.69 -16.12
CA ALA A 3 -2.95 -14.06 -16.31
C ALA A 3 -2.33 -14.66 -15.03
N ALA A 4 -1.51 -13.88 -14.33
CA ALA A 4 -0.86 -14.29 -13.08
C ALA A 4 -1.88 -14.54 -11.96
N LEU A 5 -2.83 -13.63 -11.75
CA LEU A 5 -3.93 -13.82 -10.79
C LEU A 5 -4.79 -15.04 -11.13
N THR A 6 -5.07 -15.25 -12.42
CA THR A 6 -5.86 -16.40 -12.89
C THR A 6 -5.12 -17.72 -12.66
N SER A 7 -3.81 -17.77 -12.90
CA SER A 7 -2.97 -18.94 -12.61
C SER A 7 -2.95 -19.24 -11.11
N ALA A 8 -2.68 -18.23 -10.27
CA ALA A 8 -2.72 -18.39 -8.81
C ALA A 8 -4.07 -18.92 -8.30
N ALA A 9 -5.18 -18.38 -8.82
CA ALA A 9 -6.52 -18.86 -8.48
C ALA A 9 -6.79 -20.31 -8.94
N ARG A 10 -6.39 -20.66 -10.17
CA ARG A 10 -6.53 -22.03 -10.71
C ARG A 10 -5.72 -23.05 -9.92
N GLU A 11 -4.54 -22.66 -9.48
CA GLU A 11 -3.63 -23.48 -8.69
C GLU A 11 -4.00 -23.48 -7.20
N ARG A 12 -5.04 -22.74 -6.80
CA ARG A 12 -5.48 -22.54 -5.40
C ARG A 12 -4.37 -22.06 -4.48
N VAL A 13 -3.46 -21.26 -5.03
CA VAL A 13 -2.40 -20.61 -4.28
C VAL A 13 -2.96 -19.27 -3.79
N PRO A 14 -3.13 -19.07 -2.47
CA PRO A 14 -3.59 -17.78 -1.96
C PRO A 14 -2.51 -16.73 -2.22
N VAL A 15 -2.92 -15.63 -2.84
CA VAL A 15 -2.09 -14.43 -2.99
C VAL A 15 -2.72 -13.27 -2.23
N THR A 16 -1.90 -12.46 -1.56
CA THR A 16 -2.34 -11.34 -0.72
C THR A 16 -2.52 -10.03 -1.49
N ASP A 17 -1.80 -9.91 -2.61
CA ASP A 17 -1.77 -8.72 -3.47
C ASP A 17 -1.31 -9.11 -4.89
N GLU A 18 -1.37 -8.15 -5.79
CA GLU A 18 -0.97 -8.32 -7.19
C GLU A 18 0.54 -8.50 -7.37
N ALA A 19 1.37 -7.92 -6.50
CA ALA A 19 2.83 -8.04 -6.59
C ALA A 19 3.26 -9.49 -6.38
N GLN A 20 2.75 -10.14 -5.34
CA GLN A 20 3.02 -11.55 -5.06
C GLN A 20 2.57 -12.46 -6.23
N ALA A 21 1.44 -12.15 -6.87
CA ALA A 21 1.01 -12.88 -8.06
C ALA A 21 2.00 -12.72 -9.23
N MET A 22 2.53 -11.52 -9.43
CA MET A 22 3.51 -11.23 -10.48
C MET A 22 4.86 -11.90 -10.21
N GLU A 23 5.33 -11.91 -8.96
CA GLU A 23 6.56 -12.63 -8.55
C GLU A 23 6.45 -14.13 -8.83
N ARG A 24 5.31 -14.74 -8.49
CA ARG A 24 5.03 -16.16 -8.79
C ARG A 24 5.01 -16.45 -10.28
N ALA A 25 4.55 -15.51 -11.10
CA ALA A 25 4.59 -15.60 -12.56
C ALA A 25 6.00 -15.37 -13.14
N GLY A 26 7.04 -15.23 -12.31
CA GLY A 26 8.43 -15.08 -12.73
C GLY A 26 8.83 -13.65 -13.08
N HIS A 27 7.99 -12.65 -12.79
CA HIS A 27 8.33 -11.25 -13.02
C HIS A 27 9.03 -10.64 -11.81
N ALA A 28 10.01 -9.77 -12.06
CA ALA A 28 10.61 -8.95 -11.01
C ALA A 28 9.68 -7.78 -10.65
N VAL A 29 9.33 -7.66 -9.37
CA VAL A 29 8.60 -6.51 -8.82
C VAL A 29 9.59 -5.45 -8.34
N ARG A 30 9.24 -4.17 -8.53
CA ARG A 30 10.02 -3.02 -8.06
C ARG A 30 9.34 -2.39 -6.86
N LEU A 31 10.09 -2.17 -5.79
CA LEU A 31 9.66 -1.36 -4.66
C LEU A 31 9.90 0.12 -4.94
N VAL A 32 8.91 0.95 -4.60
CA VAL A 32 8.97 2.41 -4.67
C VAL A 32 8.70 2.94 -3.27
N PRO A 33 9.50 3.90 -2.74
CA PRO A 33 9.24 4.48 -1.44
C PRO A 33 7.83 5.07 -1.35
N GLY A 34 7.05 4.58 -0.38
CA GLY A 34 5.72 5.10 -0.06
C GLY A 34 5.78 6.02 1.16
N ARG A 35 4.72 6.81 1.36
CA ARG A 35 4.56 7.59 2.59
C ARG A 35 4.23 6.65 3.76
N ALA A 36 4.86 6.88 4.91
CA ALA A 36 4.61 6.10 6.13
C ALA A 36 3.16 6.21 6.64
N ASP A 37 2.46 7.27 6.23
CA ASP A 37 1.08 7.56 6.63
C ASP A 37 0.03 7.04 5.63
N ASN A 38 0.43 6.23 4.63
CA ASN A 38 -0.46 5.49 3.74
C ASN A 38 -0.96 4.20 4.43
N LEU A 39 -1.84 4.39 5.41
CA LEU A 39 -2.33 3.34 6.30
C LEU A 39 -3.48 2.55 5.68
N LYS A 40 -3.51 1.23 5.91
CA LYS A 40 -4.66 0.36 5.66
C LYS A 40 -5.55 0.32 6.90
N ILE A 41 -6.76 0.84 6.82
CA ILE A 41 -7.79 0.69 7.86
C ILE A 41 -8.27 -0.76 7.87
N THR A 42 -8.02 -1.47 8.95
CA THR A 42 -8.30 -2.90 9.11
C THR A 42 -9.19 -3.17 10.33
N TYR A 43 -9.08 -2.35 11.38
CA TYR A 43 -9.88 -2.43 12.59
C TYR A 43 -10.55 -1.08 12.91
N PRO A 44 -11.63 -1.06 13.73
CA PRO A 44 -12.28 0.19 14.14
C PRO A 44 -11.33 1.20 14.79
N GLU A 45 -10.33 0.72 15.55
CA GLU A 45 -9.36 1.55 16.26
C GLU A 45 -8.43 2.33 15.32
N ASP A 46 -8.22 1.84 14.09
CA ASP A 46 -7.39 2.51 13.08
C ASP A 46 -7.97 3.86 12.64
N LEU A 47 -9.29 4.07 12.82
CA LEU A 47 -9.96 5.31 12.45
C LEU A 47 -9.43 6.51 13.24
N ALA A 48 -9.19 6.35 14.54
CA ALA A 48 -8.64 7.42 15.36
C ALA A 48 -7.23 7.85 14.88
N LEU A 49 -6.42 6.88 14.43
CA LEU A 49 -5.10 7.16 13.84
C LEU A 49 -5.22 7.87 12.49
N ALA A 50 -6.14 7.43 11.63
CA ALA A 50 -6.37 8.06 10.33
C ALA A 50 -6.88 9.50 10.47
N GLU A 51 -7.78 9.78 11.42
CA GLU A 51 -8.24 11.12 11.74
C GLU A 51 -7.09 12.03 12.19
N ALA A 52 -6.21 11.53 13.06
CA ALA A 52 -5.02 12.27 13.49
C ALA A 52 -4.07 12.57 12.31
N VAL A 53 -3.80 11.57 11.45
CA VAL A 53 -2.97 11.72 10.25
C VAL A 53 -3.57 12.77 9.30
N LEU A 54 -4.88 12.71 9.05
CA LEU A 54 -5.57 13.68 8.19
C LEU A 54 -5.56 15.09 8.77
N SER A 55 -5.70 15.23 10.09
CA SER A 55 -5.66 16.53 10.77
C SER A 55 -4.29 17.22 10.62
N VAL A 56 -3.20 16.47 10.71
CA VAL A 56 -1.84 17.00 10.49
C VAL A 56 -1.61 17.35 9.01
N ARG A 57 -2.15 16.55 8.07
CA ARG A 57 -2.05 16.82 6.63
C ARG A 57 -2.87 18.02 6.17
N HIS A 58 -3.98 18.30 6.85
CA HIS A 58 -4.87 19.42 6.52
C HIS A 58 -4.39 20.76 7.09
N ASP A 59 -3.24 20.78 7.77
CA ASP A 59 -2.51 22.00 8.06
C ASP A 59 -1.92 22.56 6.75
N PRO A 60 -2.41 23.71 6.23
CA PRO A 60 -1.90 24.32 5.00
C PRO A 60 -0.42 24.72 5.07
N HIS A 61 0.22 24.59 6.24
CA HIS A 61 1.65 24.86 6.45
C HIS A 61 2.53 23.61 6.62
N ALA A 62 1.97 22.39 6.57
CA ALA A 62 2.71 21.14 6.67
C ALA A 62 3.13 20.61 5.28
N GLY A 63 3.99 21.36 4.58
CA GLY A 63 4.72 20.85 3.41
C GLY A 63 5.61 19.65 3.76
N ASP A 64 5.90 18.82 2.74
CA ASP A 64 6.75 17.63 2.83
C ASP A 64 8.05 17.93 3.61
N PRO A 65 8.41 17.16 4.65
CA PRO A 65 9.69 17.30 5.33
C PRO A 65 10.89 17.25 4.38
N ALA A 66 10.77 16.63 3.21
CA ALA A 66 11.80 16.59 2.17
C ALA A 66 12.01 17.93 1.43
N GLU A 67 11.12 18.91 1.59
CA GLU A 67 11.21 20.24 0.96
C GLU A 67 11.76 21.33 1.88
N ARG A 68 12.00 21.05 3.16
CA ARG A 68 12.64 21.99 4.09
C ARG A 68 14.16 21.82 4.04
N LYS A 69 14.79 22.72 3.29
CA LYS A 69 16.24 22.85 3.10
C LYS A 69 17.00 23.19 4.38
#